data_AF-A0A7K3IT22-F1
#
_entry.id   AF-A0A7K3IT22-F1
#
_cell.length_a   1.000
_cell.length_b   1.000
_cell.length_c   1.000
_cell.angle_alpha   90.00
_cell.angle_beta   90.00
_cell.angle_gamma   90.00
#
_symmetry.space_group_name_H-M   'P 1'
#
loop_
_entity.id
_entity.type
_entity.pdbx_description
1 polymer ?
#
loop_
_entity_poly.entity_id
_entity_poly.type
_entity_poly.pdbx_seq_one_letter_code
_entity_poly.pdbx_strand_id
1 'polypeptide(L)' 'MFILLVMVTGCAPAKQNPYLKKRQSASRVNASQLGRNRYYFSNGYQKKLIKNYKKRANRD' A
#
# COMPACT_ATOMS: atom_id res chain seq x y z
N MET A 1 -12.00 25.72 31.50
CA MET A 1 -12.85 24.56 31.18
C MET A 1 -12.97 24.39 29.67
N PHE A 2 -11.86 24.09 28.97
CA PHE A 2 -11.83 23.91 27.50
C PHE A 2 -10.99 22.69 27.06
N ILE A 3 -10.35 22.00 28.01
CA ILE A 3 -9.41 20.90 27.75
C ILE A 3 -10.14 19.54 27.62
N LEU A 4 -11.38 19.43 28.09
CA LEU A 4 -12.14 18.17 28.10
C LEU A 4 -12.83 17.81 26.77
N LEU A 5 -12.96 18.76 25.84
CA LEU A 5 -13.69 18.52 24.57
C LEU A 5 -12.82 17.90 23.46
N VAL A 6 -11.49 17.94 23.59
CA VAL A 6 -10.57 17.44 22.54
C VAL A 6 -10.41 15.91 22.57
N MET A 7 -10.86 15.25 23.65
CA MET A 7 -10.72 13.80 23.81
C MET A 7 -11.89 12.98 23.23
N VAL A 8 -12.95 13.65 22.73
CA VAL A 8 -14.16 12.97 22.23
C VAL A 8 -14.21 12.89 20.70
N THR A 9 -13.29 13.53 19.98
CA THR A 9 -13.02 13.20 18.57
C THR A 9 -12.14 11.95 18.47
N GLY A 10 -12.50 10.93 19.26
CA GLY A 10 -11.97 9.59 19.13
C GLY A 10 -12.29 9.11 17.72
N CYS A 11 -11.27 9.11 16.87
CA CYS A 11 -11.29 8.53 15.54
C CYS A 11 -11.97 7.17 15.63
N ALA A 12 -13.18 7.05 15.09
CA ALA A 12 -13.90 5.78 15.10
C ALA A 12 -12.96 4.72 14.50
N PRO A 13 -12.69 3.59 15.18
CA PRO A 13 -11.85 2.56 14.60
C PRO A 13 -12.53 2.12 13.31
N ALA A 14 -11.94 2.48 12.17
CA ALA A 14 -12.47 2.13 10.86
C ALA A 14 -12.67 0.62 10.85
N LYS A 15 -13.94 0.18 10.81
CA LYS A 15 -14.32 -1.23 10.93
C LYS A 15 -13.50 -2.02 9.92
N GLN A 16 -12.52 -2.79 10.41
CA GLN A 16 -11.59 -3.50 9.54
C GLN A 16 -12.41 -4.46 8.69
N ASN A 17 -12.36 -4.27 7.37
CA ASN A 17 -13.14 -5.08 6.44
C ASN A 17 -12.77 -6.56 6.67
N PRO A 18 -13.73 -7.43 7.06
CA PRO A 18 -13.43 -8.82 7.40
C PRO A 18 -12.86 -9.60 6.22
N TYR A 19 -13.11 -9.13 5.00
CA TYR A 19 -12.59 -9.71 3.76
C TYR A 19 -11.24 -9.13 3.36
N LEU A 20 -10.67 -8.16 4.09
CA LEU A 20 -9.40 -7.53 3.74
C LEU A 20 -8.27 -8.56 3.66
N LYS A 21 -8.18 -9.46 4.64
CA LYS A 21 -7.17 -10.54 4.67
C LYS A 21 -7.35 -11.50 3.48
N LYS A 22 -8.59 -11.85 3.15
CA LYS A 22 -8.93 -12.70 2.00
C LYS A 22 -8.62 -12.03 0.66
N ARG A 23 -8.88 -10.72 0.54
CA ARG A 23 -8.52 -9.92 -0.64
C ARG A 23 -7.01 -9.82 -0.79
N GLN A 24 -6.26 -9.60 0.29
CA GLN A 24 -4.80 -9.54 0.26
C GLN A 24 -4.16 -10.89 -0.07
N SER A 25 -4.74 -12.02 0.37
CA SER A 25 -4.25 -13.34 -0.01
C SER A 25 -4.58 -13.70 -1.46
N ALA A 26 -5.78 -13.35 -1.94
CA ALA A 26 -6.19 -13.57 -3.32
C ALA A 26 -5.52 -12.61 -4.33
N SER A 27 -5.20 -11.38 -3.93
CA SER A 27 -4.52 -10.39 -4.78
C SER A 27 -3.04 -10.71 -4.97
N ARG A 28 -2.46 -11.58 -4.13
CA ARG A 28 -1.17 -12.21 -4.38
C ARG A 28 -1.35 -13.31 -5.44
N VAL A 29 -1.89 -12.93 -6.60
CA VAL A 29 -1.78 -13.76 -7.79
C VAL A 29 -0.29 -14.02 -7.97
N ASN A 30 0.07 -15.30 -8.00
CA ASN A 30 1.44 -15.76 -8.01
C ASN A 30 2.06 -15.32 -9.35
N ALA A 31 2.64 -14.12 -9.40
CA ALA A 31 3.25 -13.53 -10.59
C ALA A 31 4.44 -14.36 -11.13
N SER A 32 4.75 -15.47 -10.48
CA SER A 32 5.64 -16.52 -10.97
C SER A 32 5.06 -17.31 -12.13
N GLN A 33 3.74 -17.51 -12.21
CA GLN A 33 3.09 -18.31 -13.26
C GLN A 33 2.97 -17.60 -14.62
N LEU A 34 2.91 -16.27 -14.65
CA LEU A 34 2.84 -15.48 -15.89
C LEU A 34 4.21 -15.30 -16.58
N GLY A 35 5.23 -16.02 -16.10
CA GLY A 35 6.62 -15.79 -16.47
C GLY A 35 7.06 -14.47 -15.86
N ARG A 36 7.90 -14.54 -14.81
CA ARG A 36 8.59 -13.35 -14.32
C ARG A 36 9.36 -12.76 -15.48
N ASN A 37 8.83 -11.70 -16.11
CA ASN A 37 9.55 -11.00 -17.15
C ASN A 37 10.88 -10.55 -16.53
N ARG A 38 11.98 -11.20 -16.95
CA ARG A 38 13.29 -11.07 -16.31
C ARG A 38 13.73 -9.60 -16.25
N TYR A 39 13.30 -8.83 -17.24
CA TYR A 39 13.49 -7.39 -17.29
C TYR A 39 12.70 -6.66 -16.20
N TYR A 40 11.40 -6.96 -16.06
CA TYR A 40 10.52 -6.31 -15.10
C TYR A 40 10.96 -6.55 -13.64
N PHE A 41 11.40 -7.77 -13.33
CA PHE A 41 11.89 -8.12 -11.98
C PHE A 41 13.40 -7.90 -11.79
N SER A 42 14.09 -7.31 -12.78
CA SER A 42 15.51 -6.97 -12.63
C SER A 42 15.70 -5.88 -11.56
N ASN A 43 16.80 -5.98 -10.81
CA ASN A 43 17.12 -5.01 -9.75
C ASN A 43 17.24 -3.57 -10.32
N GLY A 44 17.79 -3.44 -11.54
CA GLY A 44 17.90 -2.14 -12.22
C GLY A 44 16.54 -1.52 -12.56
N TYR A 45 15.60 -2.30 -13.11
CA TYR A 45 14.28 -1.79 -13.46
C TYR A 45 13.44 -1.47 -12.21
N GLN A 46 13.50 -2.31 -11.18
CA GLN A 46 12.83 -2.08 -9.89
C GLN A 46 13.30 -0.78 -9.22
N LYS A 47 14.61 -0.49 -9.24
CA LYS A 47 15.15 0.80 -8.74
C LYS A 47 14.60 2.00 -9.51
N LYS A 48 14.45 1.91 -10.84
CA LYS A 48 13.86 2.98 -11.66
C LYS A 48 12.39 3.22 -11.30
N LEU A 49 11.60 2.15 -11.12
CA LEU A 49 10.20 2.25 -10.71
C LEU A 49 10.07 2.94 -9.34
N ILE A 50 10.85 2.51 -8.34
CA ILE A 50 10.85 3.11 -7.00
C ILE A 50 11.24 4.59 -7.05
N LYS A 51 12.28 4.94 -7.82
CA LYS A 51 12.71 6.33 -8.00
C LYS A 51 11.60 7.20 -8.61
N ASN A 52 10.94 6.73 -9.65
CA ASN A 52 9.86 7.47 -10.31
C ASN A 52 8.63 7.61 -9.40
N TYR A 53 8.27 6.57 -8.66
CA TYR A 53 7.18 6.62 -7.69
C TYR A 53 7.45 7.66 -6.60
N LYS A 54 8.63 7.62 -5.98
CA LYS A 54 9.05 8.62 -4.97
C LYS A 54 9.07 10.05 -5.54
N LYS A 55 9.53 10.21 -6.78
CA LYS A 55 9.53 11.52 -7.46
C LYS A 55 8.12 12.06 -7.67
N ARG A 56 7.13 11.21 -7.96
CA ARG A 56 5.73 11.61 -8.07
C ARG A 56 5.15 11.98 -6.70
N ALA A 57 5.40 11.17 -5.67
CA ALA A 57 4.93 11.44 -4.32
C ALA A 57 5.46 12.74 -3.70
N ASN A 58 6.61 13.24 -4.15
CA ASN A 58 7.19 14.52 -3.71
C ASN A 58 6.81 15.72 -4.60
N ARG A 59 5.97 15.51 -5.62
CA ARG A 59 5.50 16.55 -6.54
C ARG A 59 4.10 17.06 -6.18
N ASP A 60 3.38 16.29 -5.38
CA ASP A 60 2.08 16.60 -4.81
C ASP A 60 2.27 17.04 -3.34
#